data_AF-A0A660VBD7-F1
#
_entry.id   AF-A0A660VBD7-F1
#
_cell.length_a   1.000
_cell.length_b   1.000
_cell.length_c   1.000
_cell.angle_alpha   90.00
_cell.angle_beta   90.00
_cell.angle_gamma   90.00
#
_symmetry.space_group_name_H-M   'P 1'
#
loop_
_entity.id
_entity.type
_entity.pdbx_description
1 polymer ?
#
loop_
_entity_poly.entity_id
_entity_poly.type
_entity_poly.pdbx_seq_one_letter_code
_entity_poly.pdbx_strand_id
1 'polypeptide(L)'
;AKVSVVEKDVDLVKMIVASMADGFKGDARRAALAFQRLYQVVRKYCDEEAKTAAAEIVSAMGQEFRCDIGAACDAFERLVVAIVLAKSGKPITRSLDSLEE
;
A
#
# COMPACT_ATOMS: atom_id res chain seq x y z
N ALA A 1 -16.80 14.47 -12.78
CA ALA A 1 -16.91 13.04 -13.18
C ALA A 1 -16.91 12.19 -11.91
N LYS A 2 -17.78 11.18 -11.81
CA LYS A 2 -17.83 10.28 -10.64
C LYS A 2 -16.72 9.24 -10.84
N VAL A 3 -15.51 9.51 -10.33
CA VAL A 3 -14.39 8.57 -10.39
C VAL A 3 -14.81 7.29 -9.68
N SER A 4 -14.71 6.15 -10.37
CA SER A 4 -15.08 4.86 -9.79
C SER A 4 -14.10 4.49 -8.67
N VAL A 5 -14.57 3.75 -7.66
CA VAL A 5 -13.71 3.26 -6.56
C VAL A 5 -12.55 2.43 -7.11
N VAL A 6 -12.80 1.65 -8.15
CA VAL A 6 -11.78 0.85 -8.84
C VAL A 6 -10.71 1.74 -9.49
N GLU A 7 -11.08 2.83 -10.16
CA GLU A 7 -10.09 3.75 -10.74
C GLU A 7 -9.21 4.38 -9.65
N LYS A 8 -9.78 4.79 -8.52
CA LYS A 8 -8.99 5.33 -7.40
C LYS A 8 -8.00 4.31 -6.86
N ASP A 9 -8.47 3.09 -6.57
CA ASP A 9 -7.63 2.01 -6.06
C ASP A 9 -6.48 1.68 -7.03
N VAL A 10 -6.78 1.63 -8.33
CA VAL A 10 -5.79 1.43 -9.38
C VAL A 10 -4.74 2.57 -9.39
N ASP A 11 -5.17 3.81 -9.23
CA ASP A 11 -4.26 4.96 -9.24
C ASP A 11 -3.35 5.02 -8.01
N LEU A 12 -3.85 4.64 -6.82
CA LEU A 12 -3.02 4.48 -5.62
C LEU A 12 -1.93 3.42 -5.83
N VAL A 13 -2.29 2.27 -6.41
CA VAL A 13 -1.31 1.20 -6.67
C VAL A 13 -0.29 1.64 -7.73
N LYS A 14 -0.72 2.28 -8.82
CA LYS A 14 0.20 2.83 -9.83
C LYS A 14 1.21 3.77 -9.22
N MET A 15 0.76 4.66 -8.32
CA MET A 15 1.62 5.62 -7.63
C MET A 15 2.74 4.93 -6.85
N ILE A 16 2.42 3.88 -6.09
CA ILE A 16 3.42 3.10 -5.35
C ILE A 16 4.34 2.35 -6.30
N VAL A 17 3.80 1.62 -7.29
CA VAL A 17 4.62 0.85 -8.24
C VAL A 17 5.57 1.75 -9.03
N ALA A 18 5.12 2.93 -9.46
CA ALA A 18 5.95 3.89 -10.18
C ALA A 18 7.11 4.41 -9.32
N SER A 19 6.89 4.61 -8.02
CA SER A 19 7.95 5.06 -7.10
C SER A 19 9.08 4.03 -6.91
N MET A 20 8.82 2.76 -7.22
CA MET A 20 9.78 1.65 -7.12
C MET A 20 10.42 1.30 -8.47
N ALA A 21 10.10 2.03 -9.55
CA ALA A 21 10.35 1.63 -10.93
C ALA A 21 11.83 1.34 -11.24
N ASP A 22 12.74 2.14 -10.72
CA ASP A 22 14.18 1.98 -10.94
C ASP A 22 14.70 0.63 -10.43
N GLY A 23 14.12 0.11 -9.34
CA GLY A 23 14.45 -1.19 -8.79
C GLY A 23 14.02 -2.38 -9.67
N PHE A 24 13.04 -2.18 -10.58
CA PHE A 24 12.59 -3.24 -11.48
C PHE A 24 13.57 -3.52 -12.62
N LYS A 25 14.52 -2.61 -12.92
CA LYS A 25 15.51 -2.76 -14.01
C LYS A 25 14.88 -3.11 -15.37
N GLY A 26 13.69 -2.56 -15.65
CA GLY A 26 12.94 -2.84 -16.88
C GLY A 26 12.18 -4.17 -16.89
N ASP A 27 12.18 -4.94 -15.81
CA ASP A 27 11.41 -6.19 -15.71
C ASP A 27 9.92 -5.91 -15.45
N ALA A 28 9.13 -5.89 -16.53
CA ALA A 28 7.69 -5.70 -16.48
C ALA A 28 6.95 -6.77 -15.63
N ARG A 29 7.53 -7.97 -15.45
CA ARG A 29 6.91 -9.02 -14.62
C ARG A 29 6.94 -8.65 -13.15
N ARG A 30 8.01 -7.99 -12.69
CA ARG A 30 8.12 -7.49 -11.31
C ARG A 30 7.16 -6.32 -11.06
N ALA A 31 7.02 -5.42 -12.03
CA ALA A 31 6.03 -4.34 -11.95
C ALA A 31 4.59 -4.90 -11.89
N ALA A 32 4.27 -5.90 -12.71
CA ALA A 32 2.96 -6.57 -12.68
C ALA A 32 2.71 -7.29 -11.35
N LEU A 33 3.71 -7.98 -10.80
CA LEU A 33 3.61 -8.63 -9.49
C LEU A 33 3.43 -7.62 -8.36
N ALA A 34 4.15 -6.50 -8.40
CA ALA A 34 4.01 -5.42 -7.42
C ALA A 34 2.60 -4.84 -7.45
N PHE A 35 2.09 -4.55 -8.65
CA PHE A 35 0.72 -4.08 -8.85
C PHE A 35 -0.29 -5.07 -8.28
N GLN A 36 -0.18 -6.35 -8.63
CA GLN A 36 -1.10 -7.38 -8.17
C GLN A 36 -1.14 -7.46 -6.64
N ARG A 37 0.02 -7.50 -5.97
CA ARG A 37 0.09 -7.65 -4.51
C ARG A 37 -0.42 -6.42 -3.77
N LEU A 38 0.00 -5.22 -4.18
CA LEU A 38 -0.47 -3.97 -3.59
C LEU A 38 -1.98 -3.80 -3.79
N TYR A 39 -2.50 -4.14 -4.97
CA TYR A 39 -3.94 -4.09 -5.24
C TYR A 39 -4.74 -5.08 -4.35
N GLN A 40 -4.18 -6.24 -4.05
CA GLN A 40 -4.79 -7.15 -3.07
C GLN A 40 -4.87 -6.52 -1.69
N VAL A 41 -3.81 -5.86 -1.20
CA VAL A 41 -3.82 -5.15 0.09
C VAL A 41 -4.85 -4.02 0.08
N VAL A 42 -4.87 -3.17 -0.96
CA VAL A 42 -5.84 -2.09 -1.14
C VAL A 42 -7.28 -2.58 -0.98
N ARG A 43 -7.63 -3.72 -1.60
CA ARG A 43 -8.99 -4.26 -1.54
C ARG A 43 -9.38 -4.91 -0.21
N LYS A 44 -8.42 -5.18 0.70
CA LYS A 44 -8.72 -5.68 2.05
C LYS A 44 -9.39 -4.62 2.94
N TYR A 45 -9.21 -3.33 2.62
CA TYR A 45 -9.61 -2.22 3.48
C TYR A 45 -10.67 -1.32 2.83
N CYS A 46 -11.70 -0.96 3.60
CA CYS A 46 -12.79 -0.08 3.16
C CYS A 46 -12.56 1.41 3.46
N ASP A 47 -11.47 1.77 4.15
CA ASP A 47 -11.19 3.16 4.54
C ASP A 47 -10.37 3.89 3.47
N GLU A 48 -11.05 4.66 2.62
CA GLU A 48 -10.44 5.39 1.50
C GLU A 48 -9.37 6.40 1.91
N GLU A 49 -9.56 7.07 3.06
CA GLU A 49 -8.64 8.08 3.55
C GLU A 49 -7.35 7.42 4.05
N ALA A 50 -7.47 6.31 4.79
CA ALA A 50 -6.31 5.54 5.25
C ALA A 50 -5.51 4.97 4.07
N LYS A 51 -6.18 4.44 3.05
CA LYS A 51 -5.53 3.95 1.81
C LYS A 51 -4.76 5.06 1.11
N THR A 52 -5.37 6.24 0.97
CA THR A 52 -4.76 7.38 0.29
C THR A 52 -3.51 7.86 1.03
N ALA A 53 -3.63 8.12 2.33
CA ALA A 53 -2.51 8.59 3.15
C ALA A 53 -1.37 7.56 3.22
N ALA A 54 -1.68 6.27 3.37
CA ALA A 54 -0.67 5.22 3.34
C ALA A 54 0.04 5.13 1.98
N ALA A 55 -0.68 5.29 0.87
CA ALA A 55 -0.10 5.22 -0.47
C ALA A 55 0.86 6.40 -0.72
N GLU A 56 0.51 7.60 -0.26
CA GLU A 56 1.38 8.78 -0.33
C GLU A 56 2.68 8.56 0.45
N ILE A 57 2.60 8.04 1.68
CA ILE A 57 3.78 7.75 2.51
C ILE A 57 4.67 6.68 1.87
N VAL A 58 4.08 5.56 1.43
CA VAL A 58 4.83 4.46 0.81
C VAL A 58 5.45 4.89 -0.52
N SER A 59 4.73 5.68 -1.32
CA SER A 59 5.26 6.23 -2.57
C SER A 59 6.46 7.16 -2.33
N ALA A 60 6.41 8.00 -1.29
CA ALA A 60 7.54 8.84 -0.91
C ALA A 60 8.79 8.02 -0.51
N MET A 61 8.60 6.80 0.00
CA MET A 61 9.67 5.87 0.36
C MET A 61 10.01 4.86 -0.75
N GLY A 62 9.38 4.95 -1.93
CA GLY A 62 9.47 3.98 -3.02
C GLY A 62 10.88 3.51 -3.38
N GLN A 63 11.82 4.46 -3.42
CA GLN A 63 13.22 4.22 -3.75
C GLN A 63 13.96 3.41 -2.67
N GLU A 64 13.58 3.57 -1.40
CA GLU A 64 14.17 2.82 -0.27
C GLU A 64 13.80 1.34 -0.31
N PHE A 65 12.65 1.00 -0.89
CA PHE A 65 12.26 -0.40 -1.05
C PHE A 65 13.09 -1.12 -2.11
N ARG A 66 13.79 -0.44 -3.02
CA ARG A 66 14.66 -1.05 -4.06
C ARG A 66 14.00 -2.24 -4.79
N CYS A 67 12.71 -2.16 -5.12
CA CYS A 67 11.92 -3.26 -5.71
C CYS A 67 11.69 -4.48 -4.78
N ASP A 68 11.89 -4.33 -3.48
CA ASP A 68 11.36 -5.27 -2.50
C ASP A 68 9.84 -5.10 -2.39
N ILE A 69 9.14 -5.90 -3.18
CA ILE A 69 7.68 -5.90 -3.26
C ILE A 69 7.06 -6.32 -1.92
N GLY A 70 7.71 -7.24 -1.19
CA GLY A 70 7.23 -7.70 0.11
C GLY A 70 7.25 -6.56 1.11
N ALA A 71 8.41 -5.93 1.27
CA ALA A 71 8.57 -4.80 2.19
C ALA A 71 7.61 -3.64 1.88
N ALA A 72 7.39 -3.32 0.60
CA ALA A 72 6.44 -2.27 0.20
C ALA A 72 4.98 -2.64 0.54
N CYS A 73 4.58 -3.91 0.34
CA CYS A 73 3.24 -4.38 0.72
C CYS A 73 3.03 -4.36 2.23
N ASP A 74 4.02 -4.84 3.00
CA ASP A 74 3.96 -4.90 4.46
C ASP A 74 3.90 -3.49 5.06
N ALA A 75 4.73 -2.57 4.54
CA ALA A 75 4.70 -1.16 4.96
C ALA A 75 3.34 -0.51 4.66
N PHE A 76 2.80 -0.73 3.46
CA PHE A 76 1.50 -0.20 3.07
C PHE A 76 0.38 -0.74 3.97
N GLU A 77 0.34 -2.06 4.20
CA GLU A 77 -0.66 -2.70 5.06
C GLU A 77 -0.60 -2.19 6.50
N ARG A 78 0.61 -2.12 7.08
CA ARG A 78 0.82 -1.60 8.45
C ARG A 78 0.38 -0.14 8.60
N LEU A 79 0.65 0.70 7.60
CA LEU A 79 0.24 2.11 7.62
C LEU A 79 -1.28 2.27 7.54
N VAL A 80 -1.94 1.52 6.65
CA VAL A 80 -3.41 1.52 6.56
C VAL A 80 -4.03 1.11 7.90
N VAL A 81 -3.55 0.02 8.49
CA VAL A 81 -4.03 -0.46 9.80
C VAL A 81 -3.80 0.60 10.89
N ALA A 82 -2.62 1.20 10.96
CA ALA A 82 -2.30 2.21 11.97
C ALA A 82 -3.23 3.43 11.87
N ILE A 83 -3.52 3.92 10.66
CA ILE A 83 -4.41 5.06 10.43
C ILE A 83 -5.86 4.70 10.80
N VAL A 84 -6.33 3.52 10.40
CA VAL A 84 -7.68 3.04 10.76
C VAL A 84 -7.82 2.91 12.28
N LEU A 85 -6.82 2.37 12.97
CA LEU A 85 -6.82 2.26 14.43
C LEU A 85 -6.83 3.63 15.10
N ALA A 86 -6.00 4.57 14.64
CA ALA A 86 -5.98 5.94 15.15
C ALA A 86 -7.35 6.63 15.01
N LYS A 87 -8.02 6.46 13.86
CA LYS A 87 -9.39 6.99 13.62
C LYS A 87 -10.44 6.37 14.54
N SER A 88 -10.26 5.11 14.92
CA SER A 88 -11.19 4.41 15.82
C SER A 88 -11.07 4.84 17.29
N GLY A 89 -10.07 5.65 17.65
CA GLY A 89 -9.82 6.08 19.04
C GLY A 89 -9.37 4.95 19.97
N LYS A 90 -9.12 3.75 19.44
CA LYS A 90 -8.61 2.62 20.21
C LYS A 90 -7.09 2.78 20.38
N PRO A 91 -6.55 2.72 21.61
CA PRO A 91 -5.11 2.72 21.80
C PRO A 91 -4.51 1.51 21.09
N ILE A 92 -3.40 1.71 20.38
CA ILE A 92 -2.65 0.65 19.71
C ILE A 92 -1.96 -0.17 20.81
N THR A 93 -2.68 -1.15 21.39
CA THR A 93 -2.19 -1.99 22.50
C THR A 93 -1.83 -3.41 22.08
N ARG A 94 -2.08 -3.79 20.82
CA ARG A 94 -1.65 -5.09 20.27
C ARG A 94 -0.46 -4.91 19.36
N SER A 95 0.58 -5.72 19.59
CA SER A 95 1.70 -5.85 18.66
C SER A 95 1.14 -6.17 17.28
N LEU A 96 1.69 -5.53 16.24
CA LEU A 96 1.32 -5.79 14.84
C LEU A 96 1.56 -7.25 14.43
N ASP A 97 2.29 -8.03 15.25
CA ASP A 97 2.56 -9.46 15.08
C ASP A 97 1.38 -10.37 15.46
N SER A 98 0.31 -9.83 16.06
CA SER A 98 -0.89 -10.61 16.42
C SER A 98 -1.96 -10.65 15.31
N LEU A 99 -1.61 -10.20 14.09
CA LEU A 99 -2.50 -10.22 12.91
C LEU A 99 -2.13 -11.31 11.90
N GLU A 100 -1.12 -12.14 12.20
CA GLU A 100 -0.82 -13.39 11.50
C GLU A 100 -1.45 -14.57 12.27
N GLU A 101 -2.76 -14.74 12.14
CA GLU A 101 -3.46 -16.02 12.44
C GLU A 101 -4.38 -16.40 11.26
#